data_AF-A0A1J8Q2G6-F1
#
_entry.id   AF-A0A1J8Q2G6-F1
#
_cell.length_a   1.000
_cell.length_b   1.000
_cell.length_c   1.000
_cell.angle_alpha   90.00
_cell.angle_beta   90.00
_cell.angle_gamma   90.00
#
_symmetry.space_group_name_H-M   'P 1'
#
loop_
_entity.id
_entity.type
_entity.pdbx_description
1 polymer ?
#
loop_
_entity_poly.entity_id
_entity_poly.type
_entity_poly.pdbx_seq_one_letter_code
_entity_poly.pdbx_strand_id
1 'polypeptide(L)' 'MINHFEQQQGHFERILALLENIRRYEGGKINPVTSALIEEALSEATLGSENAQRVLDSTAEKAA' A
#
# COMPACT_ATOMS: atom_id res chain seq x y z
N MET A 1 5.46 9.70 22.56
CA MET A 1 4.31 8.79 22.44
C MET A 1 4.08 8.66 20.95
N ILE A 2 4.50 7.54 20.34
CA ILE A 2 4.32 7.35 18.89
C ILE A 2 2.82 7.10 18.67
N ASN A 3 2.20 7.87 17.79
CA ASN A 3 0.76 7.83 17.59
C ASN A 3 0.41 6.50 16.91
N HIS A 4 -0.66 5.82 17.35
CA HIS A 4 -1.04 4.51 16.78
C HIS A 4 -1.23 4.57 15.25
N PHE A 5 -1.72 5.72 14.78
CA PHE A 5 -1.86 6.04 13.36
C PHE A 5 -0.51 6.11 12.62
N GLU A 6 0.51 6.77 13.19
CA GLU A 6 1.85 6.86 12.59
C GLU A 6 2.51 5.49 12.48
N GLN A 7 2.28 4.60 13.46
CA GLN A 7 2.74 3.22 13.42
C GLN A 7 2.07 2.42 12.30
N GLN A 8 0.75 2.56 12.12
CA GLN A 8 0.04 1.87 11.04
C GLN A 8 0.43 2.41 9.67
N GLN A 9 0.62 3.72 9.54
CA GLN A 9 1.10 4.34 8.31
C GLN A 9 2.52 3.85 7.95
N GLY A 10 3.44 3.79 8.92
CA GLY A 10 4.78 3.24 8.69
C GLY A 10 4.79 1.76 8.32
N HIS A 11 3.85 0.96 8.86
CA HIS A 11 3.67 -0.42 8.43
C HIS A 11 3.16 -0.51 6.99
N PHE A 12 2.23 0.35 6.61
CA PHE A 12 1.68 0.40 5.27
C PHE A 12 2.75 0.79 4.22
N GLU A 13 3.51 1.85 4.48
CA GLU A 13 4.61 2.28 3.60
C GLU A 13 5.66 1.17 3.40
N ARG A 14 5.96 0.42 4.48
CA ARG A 14 6.87 -0.73 4.41
C ARG A 14 6.30 -1.87 3.56
N ILE A 15 5.00 -2.11 3.60
CA ILE A 15 4.33 -3.12 2.76
C ILE A 15 4.39 -2.72 1.28
N LEU A 16 4.11 -1.46 0.95
CA LEU A 16 4.22 -0.96 -0.43
C LEU A 16 5.65 -1.15 -0.99
N ALA A 17 6.66 -0.81 -0.19
CA ALA A 17 8.06 -1.01 -0.61
C ALA A 17 8.40 -2.50 -0.85
N LEU A 18 7.84 -3.42 -0.07
CA LEU A 18 8.02 -4.86 -0.29
C LEU A 18 7.32 -5.32 -1.58
N LEU A 19 6.11 -4.84 -1.85
CA LEU A 19 5.40 -5.13 -3.11
C LEU A 19 6.17 -4.63 -4.32
N GLU A 20 6.71 -3.41 -4.27
CA GLU A 20 7.50 -2.87 -5.37
C GLU A 20 8.77 -3.69 -5.60
N ASN A 21 9.43 -4.17 -4.54
CA ASN A 21 10.57 -5.09 -4.66
C ASN A 21 10.16 -6.42 -5.29
N ILE A 22 9.00 -6.98 -4.92
CA ILE A 22 8.47 -8.20 -5.55
C ILE A 22 8.17 -7.94 -7.03
N ARG A 23 7.55 -6.80 -7.40
CA ARG A 23 7.28 -6.44 -8.80
C ARG A 23 8.56 -6.33 -9.63
N ARG A 24 9.61 -5.74 -9.07
CA ARG A 24 10.94 -5.64 -9.70
C ARG A 24 11.57 -7.02 -9.87
N TYR A 25 11.50 -7.88 -8.85
CA TYR A 25 12.03 -9.25 -8.88
C TYR A 25 11.30 -10.15 -9.87
N GLU A 26 9.97 -10.06 -9.93
CA GLU A 26 9.10 -10.77 -10.87
C GLU A 26 9.25 -10.26 -12.32
N GLY A 27 10.08 -9.24 -12.56
CA GLY A 27 10.33 -8.69 -13.90
C GLY A 27 9.11 -8.03 -14.52
N GLY A 28 8.23 -7.42 -13.71
CA GLY A 28 7.01 -6.78 -14.19
C GLY A 28 5.87 -7.73 -14.58
N LYS A 29 5.98 -9.03 -14.26
CA LYS A 29 4.94 -10.04 -14.55
C LYS A 29 3.69 -9.91 -13.69
N ILE A 30 3.75 -9.19 -12.57
CA ILE A 30 2.56 -8.92 -11.76
C ILE A 30 1.68 -7.96 -12.55
N ASN A 31 0.49 -8.46 -12.90
CA ASN A 31 -0.56 -7.67 -13.52
C ASN A 31 -0.83 -6.43 -12.65
N PRO A 32 -0.85 -5.21 -13.23
CA PRO A 32 -1.14 -3.97 -12.50
C PRO A 32 -2.40 -4.03 -11.64
N VAL A 33 -3.45 -4.72 -12.11
CA VAL A 33 -4.70 -4.93 -11.37
C VAL A 33 -4.45 -5.77 -10.11
N THR A 34 -3.64 -6.83 -10.23
CA THR A 34 -3.26 -7.66 -9.08
C THR A 34 -2.43 -6.87 -8.07
N SER A 35 -1.54 -5.98 -8.52
CA SER A 35 -0.80 -5.09 -7.60
C SER A 35 -1.75 -4.17 -6.84
N ALA A 36 -2.66 -3.51 -7.55
CA ALA A 36 -3.63 -2.59 -6.94
C ALA A 36 -4.52 -3.29 -5.91
N LEU A 37 -5.00 -4.49 -6.21
CA LEU A 37 -5.82 -5.29 -5.27
C LEU A 37 -5.04 -5.72 -4.03
N ILE A 38 -3.74 -6.01 -4.17
CA ILE A 38 -2.90 -6.34 -3.02
C ILE A 38 -2.61 -5.10 -2.17
N GLU A 39 -2.36 -3.96 -2.82
CA GLU A 39 -2.20 -2.67 -2.13
C GLU A 39 -3.47 -2.29 -1.36
N GLU A 40 -4.65 -2.45 -1.96
CA GLU A 40 -5.96 -2.21 -1.34
C GLU A 40 -6.21 -3.14 -0.15
N ALA A 41 -6.07 -4.46 -0.33
CA ALA A 41 -6.27 -5.43 0.74
C ALA A 41 -5.33 -5.21 1.93
N LEU A 42 -4.09 -4.81 1.68
CA LEU A 42 -3.12 -4.53 2.74
C LEU A 42 -3.33 -3.15 3.38
N SER A 43 -3.84 -2.18 2.64
CA SER A 43 -4.29 -0.88 3.17
C SER A 43 -5.41 -1.11 4.19
N GLU A 44 -6.45 -1.87 3.79
CA GLU A 44 -7.60 -2.18 4.64
C GLU A 44 -7.20 -2.98 5.89
N ALA A 45 -6.36 -4.00 5.73
CA ALA A 45 -5.89 -4.83 6.84
C ALA A 45 -5.03 -4.05 7.85
N THR A 46 -4.31 -3.01 7.40
CA THR A 46 -3.37 -2.26 8.26
C THR A 46 -4.02 -1.04 8.91
N LEU A 47 -4.95 -0.36 8.23
CA LEU A 47 -5.49 0.95 8.63
C LEU A 47 -6.99 0.94 8.94
N GLY A 48 -7.72 -0.13 8.60
CA GLY A 48 -9.18 -0.14 8.56
C GLY A 48 -9.74 0.58 7.32
N SER A 49 -10.94 0.20 6.85
CA SER A 49 -11.43 0.58 5.51
C SER A 49 -11.50 2.09 5.25
N GLU A 50 -11.87 2.90 6.25
CA GLU A 50 -11.99 4.36 6.10
C GLU A 50 -10.64 5.05 5.89
N ASN A 51 -9.58 4.57 6.56
CA ASN A 51 -8.24 5.14 6.45
C ASN A 51 -7.46 4.54 5.27
N ALA A 52 -7.78 3.30 4.88
CA ALA A 52 -7.24 2.65 3.70
C ALA A 52 -7.56 3.43 2.42
N GLN A 53 -8.83 3.85 2.25
CA GLN A 53 -9.26 4.60 1.08
C GLN A 53 -8.48 5.92 0.93
N ARG A 54 -8.29 6.67 2.02
CA ARG A 54 -7.53 7.93 2.02
C ARG A 54 -6.07 7.75 1.58
N VAL A 55 -5.47 6.64 1.97
CA VAL A 55 -4.08 6.34 1.62
C VAL A 55 -3.96 5.87 0.16
N LEU A 56 -4.91 5.08 -0.32
CA LEU A 56 -5.00 4.71 -1.74
C LEU A 56 -5.19 5.94 -2.64
N ASP A 57 -6.09 6.85 -2.27
CA ASP A 57 -6.34 8.09 -3.01
C ASP A 57 -5.08 8.97 -3.07
N SER A 58 -4.35 9.12 -1.95
CA SER A 58 -3.08 9.87 -1.92
C SER A 58 -1.95 9.22 -2.74
N THR A 59 -1.94 7.89 -2.81
CA THR A 59 -0.94 7.14 -3.59
C THR A 59 -1.25 7.24 -5.09
N ALA A 60 -2.53 7.21 -5.47
CA ALA A 60 -2.99 7.42 -6.84
C ALA A 60 -2.68 8.84 -7.35
N GLU A 61 -2.87 9.88 -6.51
CA GLU A 61 -2.50 11.26 -6.85
C GLU A 61 -1.00 11.45 -7.10
N LYS A 62 -0.14 10.68 -6.42
CA LYS A 62 1.32 10.74 -6.63
C LYS A 62 1.79 9.98 -7.87
N ALA A 63 0.96 9.11 -8.43
CA ALA A 63 1.29 8.29 -9.59
C ALA A 63 0.83 8.91 -10.93
N ALA A 64 0.03 9.99 -10.88
CA ALA A 64 -0.45 10.77 -12.03
C ALA A 64 0.50 11.94 -12.36
#